data_AF-A0A8H5KE52-F1
#
_entry.id   AF-A0A8H5KE52-F1
#
_cell.length_a   1.000
_cell.length_b   1.000
_cell.length_c   1.000
_cell.angle_alpha   90.00
_cell.angle_beta   90.00
_cell.angle_gamma   90.00
#
_symmetry.space_group_name_H-M   'P 1'
#
loop_
_entity.id
_entity.type
_entity.pdbx_description
1 polymer ?
#
loop_
_entity_poly.entity_id
_entity_poly.type
_entity_poly.pdbx_seq_one_letter_code
_entity_poly.pdbx_strand_id
1 'polypeptide(L)'
;MSLEPTTEDILSRELRKFSQREGLKDFSFGGSIEPTIFWPPESDTAEEPHWPSLKAFELTPSDVSPSGKRLVVRNVWRSPDSWHPMFPVDDVANEYFTAAARCVSRMPKAEYLSIELKDSWSTTLVFCTGYPSDPDEPILRLSGAGGAKISEETEKEWRKTAEIHNLKFSMEVDEEDD
;
A
#
# COMPACT_ATOMS: atom_id res chain seq x y z
N MET A 1 22.58 -23.57 18.37
CA MET A 1 22.78 -23.05 17.00
C MET A 1 21.60 -22.13 16.74
N SER A 2 21.82 -20.82 16.72
CA SER A 2 20.81 -19.86 16.30
C SER A 2 20.56 -20.07 14.81
N LEU A 3 19.33 -20.43 14.46
CA LEU A 3 18.85 -20.30 13.09
C LEU A 3 18.71 -18.80 12.86
N GLU A 4 19.76 -18.15 12.35
CA GLU A 4 19.66 -16.84 11.73
C GLU A 4 18.59 -16.97 10.62
N PRO A 5 17.43 -16.29 10.73
CA PRO A 5 16.41 -16.44 9.72
C PRO A 5 16.90 -15.66 8.50
N THR A 6 17.37 -16.40 7.50
CA THR A 6 17.58 -15.89 6.14
C THR A 6 16.21 -15.79 5.48
N THR A 7 15.41 -14.84 5.95
CA THR A 7 13.99 -14.61 5.60
C THR A 7 13.88 -13.69 4.38
N GLU A 8 14.42 -14.11 3.24
CA GLU A 8 14.13 -13.39 2.00
C GLU A 8 12.66 -13.67 1.63
N ASP A 9 11.83 -12.64 1.53
CA ASP A 9 10.45 -12.77 1.04
C ASP A 9 10.45 -13.02 -0.47
N ILE A 10 10.66 -14.29 -0.82
CA ILE A 10 10.72 -14.76 -2.20
C ILE A 10 9.42 -14.44 -2.94
N LEU A 11 8.25 -14.55 -2.29
CA LEU A 11 6.98 -14.33 -2.95
C LEU A 11 6.84 -12.88 -3.38
N SER A 12 7.05 -11.91 -2.49
CA SER A 12 6.98 -10.49 -2.86
C SER A 12 8.01 -10.11 -3.91
N ARG A 13 9.22 -10.67 -3.83
CA ARG A 13 10.27 -10.46 -4.84
C ARG A 13 9.85 -10.96 -6.22
N GLU A 14 9.32 -12.17 -6.32
CA GLU A 14 8.90 -12.74 -7.61
C GLU A 14 7.64 -12.05 -8.15
N LEU A 15 6.69 -11.68 -7.29
CA LEU A 15 5.52 -10.89 -7.67
C LEU A 15 5.92 -9.49 -8.18
N ARG A 16 6.92 -8.85 -7.57
CA ARG A 16 7.51 -7.60 -8.08
C ARG A 16 8.05 -7.77 -9.49
N LYS A 17 8.91 -8.77 -9.71
CA LYS A 17 9.46 -9.05 -11.06
C LYS A 17 8.36 -9.34 -12.07
N PHE A 18 7.32 -10.06 -11.65
CA PHE A 18 6.18 -10.36 -12.49
C PHE A 18 5.40 -9.08 -12.86
N SER A 19 5.15 -8.19 -11.90
CA SER A 19 4.39 -6.96 -12.14
C SER A 19 5.13 -5.96 -13.04
N GLN A 20 6.46 -6.05 -13.13
CA GLN A 20 7.32 -5.21 -13.98
C GLN A 20 7.36 -5.64 -15.47
N ARG A 21 6.72 -6.75 -15.84
CA ARG A 21 6.77 -7.28 -17.21
C ARG A 21 6.17 -6.31 -18.22
N GLU A 22 6.86 -6.13 -19.34
CA GLU A 22 6.34 -5.37 -20.47
C GLU A 22 5.01 -5.97 -20.96
N GLY A 23 4.04 -5.09 -21.24
CA GLY A 23 2.69 -5.46 -21.68
C GLY A 23 1.71 -5.84 -20.56
N LEU A 24 2.17 -6.04 -19.31
CA LEU A 24 1.25 -6.19 -18.19
C LEU A 24 0.63 -4.83 -17.85
N LYS A 25 -0.70 -4.77 -17.87
CA LYS A 25 -1.48 -3.53 -17.62
C LYS A 25 -2.09 -3.51 -16.23
N ASP A 26 -2.57 -4.64 -15.77
CA ASP A 26 -3.33 -4.75 -14.53
C ASP A 26 -2.74 -5.89 -13.71
N PHE A 27 -2.49 -5.62 -12.44
CA PHE A 27 -1.96 -6.60 -11.50
C PHE A 27 -2.75 -6.52 -10.19
N SER A 28 -3.30 -7.65 -9.76
CA SER A 28 -3.97 -7.76 -8.47
C SER A 28 -3.46 -8.97 -7.71
N PHE A 29 -3.27 -8.81 -6.40
CA PHE A 29 -2.84 -9.91 -5.54
C PHE A 29 -3.37 -9.76 -4.11
N GLY A 30 -3.92 -10.86 -3.58
CA GLY A 30 -4.31 -10.98 -2.17
C GLY A 30 -3.56 -12.12 -1.50
N GLY A 31 -2.85 -11.83 -0.41
CA GLY A 31 -2.04 -12.84 0.27
C GLY A 31 -1.05 -12.26 1.28
N SER A 32 -0.22 -13.12 1.88
CA SER A 32 0.83 -12.68 2.80
C SER A 32 2.04 -12.24 1.97
N ILE A 33 2.32 -10.93 2.00
CA ILE A 33 3.37 -10.24 1.25
C ILE A 33 4.02 -9.21 2.16
N GLU A 34 5.20 -8.74 1.77
CA GLU A 34 5.90 -7.60 2.37
C GLU A 34 5.76 -6.37 1.45
N PRO A 35 6.00 -5.14 1.96
CA PRO A 35 6.09 -3.94 1.14
C PRO A 35 7.11 -4.03 0.00
N THR A 36 8.02 -5.01 0.06
CA THR A 36 9.05 -5.26 -0.95
C THR A 36 8.52 -5.67 -2.32
N ILE A 37 7.23 -6.03 -2.41
CA ILE A 37 6.51 -6.20 -3.68
C ILE A 37 6.49 -4.90 -4.51
N PHE A 38 6.47 -3.75 -3.83
CA PHE A 38 6.50 -2.42 -4.45
C PHE A 38 7.90 -1.85 -4.57
N TRP A 39 8.78 -2.10 -3.61
CA TRP A 39 10.13 -1.53 -3.63
C TRP A 39 11.15 -2.43 -2.92
N PRO A 40 12.24 -2.86 -3.57
CA PRO A 40 13.26 -3.67 -2.93
C PRO A 40 13.91 -2.96 -1.74
N PRO A 41 14.43 -3.71 -0.74
CA PRO A 41 15.31 -3.13 0.26
C PRO A 41 16.60 -2.59 -0.39
N GLU A 42 17.19 -1.55 0.20
CA GLU A 42 18.35 -0.82 -0.34
C GLU A 42 19.56 -1.72 -0.67
N SER A 43 19.66 -2.88 -0.02
CA SER A 43 20.72 -3.87 -0.24
C SER A 43 20.62 -4.65 -1.56
N ASP A 44 19.53 -4.49 -2.32
CA ASP A 44 19.12 -5.43 -3.38
C ASP A 44 19.17 -4.85 -4.81
N THR A 45 19.74 -3.66 -5.06
CA THR A 45 19.65 -3.01 -6.38
C THR A 45 20.95 -2.53 -7.00
N ALA A 46 21.30 -3.11 -8.16
CA ALA A 46 22.15 -2.53 -9.20
C ALA A 46 21.35 -1.64 -10.18
N GLU A 47 20.02 -1.78 -10.22
CA GLU A 47 19.10 -1.01 -11.07
C GLU A 47 17.80 -0.75 -10.30
N GLU A 48 17.23 0.45 -10.42
CA GLU A 48 15.99 0.84 -9.73
C GLU A 48 14.77 0.17 -10.40
N PRO A 49 13.78 -0.28 -9.62
CA PRO A 49 12.59 -0.95 -10.18
C PRO A 49 11.75 0.00 -11.03
N HIS A 50 11.15 -0.53 -12.11
CA HIS A 50 10.34 0.24 -13.06
C HIS A 50 9.18 -0.59 -13.65
N TRP A 51 8.02 0.05 -13.88
CA TRP A 51 6.80 -0.57 -14.39
C TRP A 51 6.34 0.08 -15.69
N PRO A 52 6.91 -0.30 -16.85
CA PRO A 52 6.76 0.47 -18.10
C PRO A 52 5.34 0.45 -18.68
N SER A 53 4.53 -0.55 -18.33
CA SER A 53 3.21 -0.78 -18.93
C SER A 53 2.05 -0.79 -17.93
N LEU A 54 2.34 -0.92 -16.63
CA LEU A 54 1.32 -1.14 -15.61
C LEU A 54 0.51 0.14 -15.38
N LYS A 55 -0.80 -0.04 -15.35
CA LYS A 55 -1.83 0.99 -15.16
C LYS A 55 -2.54 0.83 -13.81
N ALA A 56 -2.92 -0.40 -13.46
CA ALA A 56 -3.59 -0.72 -12.22
C ALA A 56 -2.76 -1.68 -11.36
N PHE A 57 -2.59 -1.35 -10.09
CA PHE A 57 -1.91 -2.19 -9.10
C PHE A 57 -2.75 -2.30 -7.83
N GLU A 58 -3.34 -3.47 -7.59
CA GLU A 58 -4.26 -3.70 -6.46
C GLU A 58 -3.70 -4.75 -5.51
N LEU A 59 -3.65 -4.44 -4.22
CA LEU A 59 -3.18 -5.37 -3.20
C LEU A 59 -4.16 -5.49 -2.03
N THR A 60 -4.35 -6.72 -1.59
CA THR A 60 -5.07 -7.04 -0.36
C THR A 60 -4.15 -7.88 0.55
N PRO A 61 -3.20 -7.26 1.26
CA PRO A 61 -2.27 -7.98 2.12
C PRO A 61 -3.02 -8.72 3.25
N SER A 62 -2.45 -9.84 3.69
CA SER A 62 -2.96 -10.60 4.82
C SER A 62 -2.62 -9.93 6.15
N ASP A 63 -3.36 -10.28 7.20
CA ASP A 63 -3.24 -9.69 8.54
C ASP A 63 -1.83 -9.78 9.13
N VAL A 64 -1.07 -10.80 8.71
CA VAL A 64 0.31 -11.07 9.14
C VAL A 64 1.19 -11.17 7.89
N SER A 65 2.25 -10.37 7.86
CA SER A 65 3.25 -10.39 6.80
C SER A 65 4.19 -11.61 6.93
N PRO A 66 4.96 -11.96 5.89
CA PRO A 66 5.94 -13.04 5.95
C PRO A 66 6.97 -12.93 7.09
N SER A 67 7.37 -11.72 7.47
CA SER A 67 8.26 -11.45 8.62
C SER A 67 7.56 -11.50 9.98
N GLY A 68 6.24 -11.72 10.01
CA GLY A 68 5.45 -11.81 11.22
C GLY A 68 4.92 -10.47 11.74
N LYS A 69 5.12 -9.37 11.02
CA LYS A 69 4.50 -8.08 11.36
C LYS A 69 2.99 -8.19 11.18
N ARG A 70 2.24 -7.66 12.15
CA ARG A 70 0.78 -7.60 12.07
C ARG A 70 0.37 -6.30 11.40
N LEU A 71 -0.34 -6.37 10.28
CA LEU A 71 -0.92 -5.20 9.63
C LEU A 71 -2.17 -4.72 10.36
N VAL A 72 -2.86 -5.64 11.02
CA VAL A 72 -4.09 -5.38 11.76
C VAL A 72 -4.08 -6.10 13.11
N VAL A 73 -4.60 -5.44 14.13
CA VAL A 73 -4.64 -5.94 15.51
C VAL A 73 -6.04 -5.85 16.09
N ARG A 74 -6.41 -6.81 16.94
CA ARG A 74 -7.66 -6.74 17.69
C ARG A 74 -7.53 -5.74 18.82
N ASN A 75 -8.54 -4.90 19.00
CA ASN A 75 -8.63 -4.11 20.21
C ASN A 75 -9.15 -4.97 21.35
N VAL A 76 -8.27 -5.29 22.31
CA VAL A 76 -8.57 -6.18 23.44
C VAL A 76 -9.25 -5.44 24.61
N TRP A 77 -9.47 -4.13 24.48
CA TRP A 77 -10.01 -3.29 25.56
C TRP A 77 -11.55 -3.29 25.65
N ARG A 78 -12.28 -3.86 24.67
CA ARG A 78 -13.75 -3.99 24.74
C ARG A 78 -14.16 -5.39 25.22
N SER A 79 -15.25 -5.42 26.00
CA SER A 79 -15.78 -6.59 26.73
C SER A 79 -15.82 -7.88 25.88
N PRO A 80 -15.57 -9.08 26.48
CA PRO A 80 -15.55 -10.36 25.77
C PRO A 80 -16.82 -10.71 24.99
N ASP A 81 -17.93 -10.03 25.28
CA ASP A 81 -19.24 -10.24 24.62
C ASP A 81 -19.44 -9.36 23.37
N SER A 82 -18.47 -8.52 23.01
CA SER A 82 -18.52 -7.67 21.81
C SER A 82 -17.75 -8.28 20.64
N TRP A 83 -18.24 -8.05 19.41
CA TRP A 83 -17.42 -8.20 18.21
C TRP A 83 -16.09 -7.47 18.46
N HIS A 84 -14.96 -8.13 18.25
CA HIS A 84 -13.64 -7.55 18.54
C HIS A 84 -13.11 -6.92 17.24
N PRO A 85 -13.30 -5.61 17.03
CA PRO A 85 -12.85 -4.99 15.80
C PRO A 85 -11.34 -5.14 15.62
N MET A 86 -10.95 -5.33 14.36
CA MET A 86 -9.56 -5.32 13.92
C MET A 86 -9.22 -3.95 13.35
N PHE A 87 -8.14 -3.37 13.84
CA PHE A 87 -7.68 -2.03 13.46
C PHE A 87 -6.33 -2.12 12.77
N PRO A 88 -6.05 -1.26 11.78
CA PRO A 88 -4.72 -1.12 11.20
C PRO A 88 -3.65 -0.79 12.25
N VAL A 89 -2.45 -1.32 12.06
CA VAL A 89 -1.26 -0.91 12.80
C VAL A 89 -0.58 0.18 11.97
N ASP A 90 -0.69 1.43 12.42
CA ASP A 90 -0.28 2.62 11.66
C ASP A 90 1.12 2.51 11.06
N ASP A 91 2.14 2.19 11.86
CA ASP A 91 3.52 2.12 11.38
C ASP A 91 3.68 1.07 10.28
N VAL A 92 3.06 -0.11 10.45
CA VAL A 92 3.14 -1.20 9.47
C VAL A 92 2.39 -0.84 8.20
N ALA A 93 1.19 -0.27 8.31
CA ALA A 93 0.41 0.18 7.14
C ALA A 93 1.17 1.26 6.35
N ASN A 94 1.80 2.22 7.03
CA ASN A 94 2.60 3.27 6.39
C ASN A 94 3.80 2.74 5.61
N GLU A 95 4.41 1.62 6.03
CA GLU A 95 5.46 0.97 5.23
C GLU A 95 4.95 0.57 3.84
N TYR A 96 3.73 0.00 3.75
CA TYR A 96 3.11 -0.34 2.46
C TYR A 96 2.76 0.92 1.67
N PHE A 97 2.17 1.92 2.32
CA PHE A 97 1.74 3.16 1.66
C PHE A 97 2.92 3.94 1.10
N THR A 98 4.03 4.02 1.83
CA THR A 98 5.27 4.64 1.37
C THR A 98 5.87 3.87 0.19
N ALA A 99 5.93 2.54 0.29
CA ALA A 99 6.45 1.71 -0.79
C ALA A 99 5.59 1.83 -2.07
N ALA A 100 4.27 1.92 -1.92
CA ALA A 100 3.35 2.15 -3.03
C ALA A 100 3.56 3.50 -3.71
N ALA A 101 3.75 4.59 -2.96
CA ALA A 101 4.08 5.89 -3.54
C ALA A 101 5.33 5.79 -4.43
N ARG A 102 6.40 5.15 -3.91
CA ARG A 102 7.64 4.93 -4.68
C ARG A 102 7.41 4.08 -5.92
N CYS A 103 6.61 3.02 -5.84
CA CYS A 103 6.21 2.21 -7.00
C CYS A 103 5.49 3.05 -8.06
N VAL A 104 4.44 3.80 -7.66
CA VAL A 104 3.66 4.65 -8.57
C VAL A 104 4.52 5.73 -9.22
N SER A 105 5.50 6.29 -8.50
CA SER A 105 6.46 7.24 -9.06
C SER A 105 7.26 6.67 -10.25
N ARG A 106 7.35 5.34 -10.37
CA ARG A 106 8.03 4.61 -11.45
C ARG A 106 7.07 3.86 -12.38
N MET A 107 5.78 4.16 -12.33
CA MET A 107 4.73 3.65 -13.23
C MET A 107 4.28 4.77 -14.18
N PRO A 108 4.94 5.01 -15.32
CA PRO A 108 4.62 6.11 -16.24
C PRO A 108 3.20 6.09 -16.83
N LYS A 109 2.45 4.99 -16.64
CA LYS A 109 1.07 4.83 -17.09
C LYS A 109 0.11 4.59 -15.93
N ALA A 110 0.51 4.92 -14.70
CA ALA A 110 -0.32 4.71 -13.51
C ALA A 110 -1.67 5.39 -13.68
N GLU A 111 -2.74 4.61 -13.55
CA GLU A 111 -4.12 5.05 -13.56
C GLU A 111 -4.79 4.78 -12.20
N TYR A 112 -4.39 3.68 -11.54
CA TYR A 112 -4.99 3.24 -10.29
C TYR A 112 -3.99 2.44 -9.43
N LEU A 113 -4.00 2.68 -8.12
CA LEU A 113 -3.39 1.78 -7.15
C LEU A 113 -4.29 1.69 -5.92
N SER A 114 -4.48 0.48 -5.38
CA SER A 114 -5.17 0.27 -4.12
C SER A 114 -4.41 -0.67 -3.19
N ILE A 115 -4.45 -0.36 -1.90
CA ILE A 115 -4.04 -1.27 -0.82
C ILE A 115 -5.20 -1.37 0.16
N GLU A 116 -5.89 -2.50 0.15
CA GLU A 116 -7.01 -2.81 1.03
C GLU A 116 -6.53 -3.66 2.22
N LEU A 117 -6.70 -3.13 3.43
CA LEU A 117 -6.44 -3.87 4.66
C LEU A 117 -7.66 -4.72 5.02
N LYS A 118 -7.42 -5.97 5.43
CA LYS A 118 -8.46 -6.87 5.94
C LYS A 118 -8.85 -6.57 7.40
N ASP A 119 -8.99 -5.29 7.70
CA ASP A 119 -9.46 -4.83 8.99
C ASP A 119 -10.99 -4.86 9.04
N SER A 120 -11.55 -4.37 10.14
CA SER A 120 -13.00 -4.37 10.35
C SER A 120 -13.76 -3.37 9.48
N TRP A 121 -13.06 -2.42 8.84
CA TRP A 121 -13.64 -1.31 8.09
C TRP A 121 -13.25 -1.28 6.61
N SER A 122 -12.51 -2.30 6.15
CA SER A 122 -11.94 -2.35 4.80
C SER A 122 -11.09 -1.11 4.51
N THR A 123 -10.26 -0.69 5.48
CA THR A 123 -9.40 0.48 5.34
C THR A 123 -8.57 0.34 4.08
N THR A 124 -8.71 1.30 3.17
CA THR A 124 -8.11 1.22 1.83
C THR A 124 -7.42 2.53 1.48
N LEU A 125 -6.14 2.46 1.13
CA LEU A 125 -5.46 3.57 0.46
C LEU A 125 -5.66 3.42 -1.05
N VAL A 126 -6.20 4.44 -1.69
CA VAL A 126 -6.43 4.49 -3.13
C VAL A 126 -5.71 5.68 -3.74
N PHE A 127 -4.89 5.43 -4.75
CA PHE A 127 -4.41 6.43 -5.68
C PHE A 127 -5.13 6.27 -7.01
N CYS A 128 -5.64 7.35 -7.60
CA CYS A 128 -6.32 7.28 -8.88
C CYS A 128 -6.10 8.53 -9.72
N THR A 129 -5.67 8.33 -10.97
CA THR A 129 -5.56 9.37 -12.00
C THR A 129 -6.71 9.30 -13.01
N GLY A 130 -7.72 8.46 -12.77
CA GLY A 130 -8.93 8.34 -13.59
C GLY A 130 -10.02 9.36 -13.23
N TYR A 131 -9.89 10.01 -12.06
CA TYR A 131 -10.76 11.10 -11.63
C TYR A 131 -10.42 12.52 -12.11
N PRO A 132 -9.41 12.87 -12.94
CA PRO A 132 -9.09 14.26 -13.27
C PRO A 132 -10.17 14.96 -14.12
N SER A 133 -11.22 14.23 -14.51
CA SER A 133 -12.44 14.79 -15.11
C SER A 133 -13.42 15.32 -14.06
N ASP A 134 -13.29 14.86 -12.82
CA ASP A 134 -14.02 15.31 -11.64
C ASP A 134 -13.05 16.10 -10.74
N PRO A 135 -13.09 17.45 -10.79
CA PRO A 135 -12.15 18.29 -10.05
C PRO A 135 -12.34 18.19 -8.53
N ASP A 136 -13.43 17.58 -8.06
CA ASP A 136 -13.76 17.46 -6.65
C ASP A 136 -13.23 16.15 -6.03
N GLU A 137 -12.79 15.19 -6.84
CA GLU A 137 -12.24 13.91 -6.36
C GLU A 137 -10.73 14.02 -6.07
N PRO A 138 -10.26 13.56 -4.89
CA PRO A 138 -8.86 13.59 -4.53
C PRO A 138 -8.04 12.57 -5.32
N ILE A 139 -6.77 12.87 -5.61
CA ILE A 139 -5.88 11.90 -6.28
C ILE A 139 -5.46 10.76 -5.36
N LEU A 140 -5.52 10.99 -4.04
CA LEU A 140 -5.20 10.03 -2.99
C LEU A 140 -6.33 10.04 -1.96
N ARG A 141 -6.92 8.89 -1.69
CA ARG A 141 -7.94 8.73 -0.64
C ARG A 141 -7.51 7.65 0.33
N LEU A 142 -7.64 7.92 1.62
CA LEU A 142 -7.62 6.88 2.65
C LEU A 142 -9.06 6.69 3.14
N SER A 143 -9.67 5.59 2.72
CA SER A 143 -11.05 5.24 3.08
C SER A 143 -11.12 4.25 4.23
N GLY A 144 -12.26 4.24 4.91
CA GLY A 144 -12.62 3.28 5.95
C GLY A 144 -12.33 3.79 7.36
N ALA A 145 -13.30 3.63 8.27
CA ALA A 145 -13.28 4.15 9.64
C ALA A 145 -12.36 3.37 10.62
N GLY A 146 -11.35 2.66 10.09
CA GLY A 146 -10.38 1.89 10.88
C GLY A 146 -9.37 2.74 11.65
N GLY A 147 -9.37 4.06 11.45
CA GLY A 147 -8.51 5.00 12.18
C GLY A 147 -7.03 4.96 11.79
N ALA A 148 -6.69 4.33 10.65
CA ALA A 148 -5.35 4.39 10.10
C ALA A 148 -4.93 5.83 9.83
N LYS A 149 -3.69 6.17 10.14
CA LYS A 149 -3.13 7.49 9.87
C LYS A 149 -2.06 7.43 8.80
N ILE A 150 -2.04 8.42 7.93
CA ILE A 150 -0.90 8.65 7.02
C ILE A 150 0.16 9.43 7.79
N SER A 151 1.39 8.91 7.83
CA SER A 151 2.53 9.60 8.41
C SER A 151 3.00 10.75 7.51
N GLU A 152 3.68 11.74 8.10
CA GLU A 152 4.26 12.87 7.34
C GLU A 152 5.24 12.39 6.25
N GLU A 153 5.96 11.29 6.49
CA GLU A 153 6.87 10.68 5.51
C GLU A 153 6.10 10.11 4.32
N THR A 154 5.06 9.30 4.60
CA THR A 154 4.20 8.73 3.56
C THR A 154 3.56 9.84 2.72
N GLU A 155 3.01 10.88 3.34
CA GLU A 155 2.41 12.01 2.64
C GLU A 155 3.43 12.73 1.75
N LYS A 156 4.65 12.95 2.25
CA LYS A 156 5.74 13.58 1.49
C LYS A 156 6.10 12.77 0.24
N GLU A 157 6.14 11.44 0.32
CA GLU A 157 6.39 10.59 -0.84
C GLU A 157 5.26 10.65 -1.86
N TRP A 158 4.00 10.71 -1.41
CA TRP A 158 2.87 10.89 -2.32
C TRP A 158 2.83 12.27 -2.99
N ARG A 159 3.24 13.34 -2.30
CA ARG A 159 3.40 14.67 -2.91
C ARG A 159 4.41 14.64 -4.05
N LYS A 160 5.59 14.04 -3.84
CA LYS A 160 6.59 13.84 -4.90
C LYS A 160 6.04 13.02 -6.06
N THR A 161 5.28 11.98 -5.74
CA THR A 161 4.66 11.09 -6.74
C THR A 161 3.67 11.85 -7.61
N ALA A 162 2.82 12.69 -7.01
CA ALA A 162 1.91 13.57 -7.74
C ALA A 162 2.65 14.54 -8.68
N GLU A 163 3.73 15.16 -8.19
CA GLU A 163 4.57 16.06 -9.01
C GLU A 163 5.17 15.33 -10.23
N ILE A 164 5.68 14.10 -10.05
CA ILE A 164 6.22 13.27 -11.14
C ILE A 164 5.17 13.00 -12.23
N HIS A 165 3.91 12.80 -11.82
CA HIS A 165 2.79 12.59 -12.73
C HIS A 165 2.15 13.87 -13.25
N ASN A 166 2.72 15.05 -12.95
CA ASN A 166 2.15 16.37 -13.27
C ASN A 166 0.72 16.56 -12.74
N LEU A 167 0.43 15.99 -11.58
CA LEU A 167 -0.85 16.09 -10.88
C LEU A 167 -0.76 17.11 -9.74
N LYS A 168 -1.87 17.79 -9.46
CA LYS A 168 -2.01 18.59 -8.23
C LYS A 168 -2.31 17.64 -7.08
N PHE A 169 -1.47 17.67 -6.04
CA PHE A 169 -1.71 16.85 -4.86
C PHE A 169 -2.97 17.30 -4.11
N SER A 170 -3.89 16.35 -3.92
CA SER A 170 -5.07 16.43 -3.07
C SER A 170 -5.21 15.09 -2.36
N MET A 171 -5.51 15.13 -1.07
CA MET A 171 -5.68 13.95 -0.24
C MET A 171 -6.93 14.10 0.60
N GLU A 172 -7.74 13.04 0.65
CA GLU A 172 -8.89 12.92 1.53
C GLU A 172 -8.65 11.75 2.47
N VAL A 173 -9.05 11.93 3.73
CA VAL A 173 -9.12 10.86 4.71
C VAL A 173 -10.57 10.83 5.15
N ASP A 174 -11.23 9.70 4.95
CA ASP A 174 -12.61 9.51 5.39
C ASP A 174 -12.60 9.47 6.92
N GLU A 175 -12.88 10.62 7.56
CA GLU A 175 -13.17 10.68 8.99
C GLU A 175 -14.67 10.40 9.18
N GLU A 176 -15.03 9.52 10.11
CA GLU A 176 -16.39 9.56 10.66
C GLU A 176 -16.45 10.68 11.70
N ASP A 177 -17.40 11.60 11.53
CA ASP A 177 -17.90 12.44 12.61
C ASP A 177 -18.47 11.52 13.71
N ASP A 178 -17.92 11.62 14.93
CA ASP A 178 -18.38 10.92 16.15
C ASP A 178 -19.88 11.07 16.46
#